data_AF-A0A3D3A6I2-F1
#
_entry.id   AF-A0A3D3A6I2-F1
#
_cell.length_a   1.000
_cell.length_b   1.000
_cell.length_c   1.000
_cell.angle_alpha   90.00
_cell.angle_beta   90.00
_cell.angle_gamma   90.00
#
_symmetry.space_group_name_H-M   'P 1'
#
loop_
_entity.id
_entity.type
_entity.pdbx_description
1 polymer ?
#
loop_
_entity_poly.entity_id
_entity_poly.type
_entity_poly.pdbx_seq_one_letter_code
_entity_poly.pdbx_strand_id
1 'polypeptide(L)'
;MSEDWMDVNVMLPDDDQRVLGFIPGNKVYLPGKDIQFETREVVVLRFCKDFYAKNAEKRAKHGIHFWAGEGNSNHFFSDVTHWRPIPGGPSQEL
;
A
#
# COMPACT_ATOMS: atom_id res chain seq x y z
N MET A 1 9.61 -7.53 -19.77
CA MET A 1 9.73 -6.15 -19.27
C MET A 1 9.72 -6.26 -17.76
N SER A 2 10.80 -5.92 -17.07
CA SER A 2 10.77 -5.83 -15.61
C SER A 2 9.84 -4.68 -15.26
N GLU A 3 8.64 -4.99 -14.77
CA GLU A 3 7.77 -3.97 -14.19
C GLU A 3 8.41 -3.55 -12.87
N ASP A 4 9.27 -2.55 -12.98
CA ASP A 4 10.07 -2.04 -11.89
C ASP A 4 9.18 -1.38 -10.83
N TRP A 5 9.56 -1.59 -9.59
CA TRP A 5 8.94 -0.96 -8.44
C TRP A 5 9.19 0.56 -8.47
N MET A 6 8.14 1.36 -8.33
CA MET A 6 8.19 2.82 -8.34
C MET A 6 8.31 3.36 -6.92
N ASP A 7 9.32 4.19 -6.67
CA ASP A 7 9.47 4.93 -5.41
C ASP A 7 8.32 5.94 -5.24
N VAL A 8 7.64 5.90 -4.09
CA VAL A 8 6.49 6.77 -3.78
C VAL A 8 6.84 8.26 -3.76
N ASN A 9 8.12 8.61 -3.62
CA ASN A 9 8.60 10.00 -3.68
C ASN A 9 8.86 10.48 -5.11
N VAL A 10 8.95 9.55 -6.08
CA VAL A 10 9.17 9.85 -7.51
C VAL A 10 7.85 9.86 -8.26
N MET A 11 7.02 8.85 -8.03
CA MET A 11 5.74 8.69 -8.72
C MET A 11 4.69 8.11 -7.77
N LEU A 12 3.50 8.69 -7.78
CA LEU A 12 2.35 8.21 -7.01
C LEU A 12 1.38 7.45 -7.91
N PRO A 13 0.64 6.47 -7.38
CA PRO A 13 -0.51 5.90 -8.06
C PRO A 13 -1.60 6.96 -8.29
N ASP A 14 -2.54 6.65 -9.18
CA ASP A 14 -3.78 7.40 -9.29
C ASP A 14 -4.64 7.23 -8.03
N ASP A 15 -5.52 8.21 -7.78
CA ASP A 15 -6.47 8.11 -6.68
C ASP A 15 -7.37 6.88 -6.86
N ASP A 16 -7.62 6.18 -5.76
CA ASP A 16 -8.34 4.90 -5.72
C ASP A 16 -7.73 3.75 -6.53
N GLN A 17 -6.50 3.89 -7.03
CA GLN A 17 -5.81 2.82 -7.74
C GLN A 17 -5.41 1.69 -6.77
N ARG A 18 -5.70 0.46 -7.17
CA ARG A 18 -5.23 -0.76 -6.50
C ARG A 18 -3.84 -1.13 -7.01
N VAL A 19 -2.91 -1.34 -6.09
CA VAL A 19 -1.49 -1.58 -6.36
C VAL A 19 -0.95 -2.68 -5.46
N LEU A 20 0.21 -3.22 -5.84
CA LEU A 20 1.09 -3.91 -4.90
C LEU A 20 1.97 -2.86 -4.24
N GLY A 21 1.91 -2.75 -2.91
CA GLY A 21 2.76 -1.87 -2.11
C GLY A 21 3.85 -2.67 -1.39
N PHE A 22 5.05 -2.11 -1.31
CA PHE A 22 6.16 -2.65 -0.54
C PHE A 22 6.36 -1.86 0.76
N ILE A 23 6.26 -2.56 1.88
CA ILE A 23 6.36 -2.04 3.24
C ILE A 23 7.49 -2.80 3.95
N PRO A 24 8.66 -2.19 4.16
CA PRO A 24 9.80 -2.85 4.79
C PRO A 24 9.45 -3.44 6.16
N GLY A 25 9.71 -4.74 6.35
CA GLY A 25 9.48 -5.42 7.62
C GLY A 25 8.01 -5.51 8.06
N ASN A 26 7.05 -5.35 7.15
CA ASN A 26 5.63 -5.41 7.49
C ASN A 26 5.26 -6.75 8.16
N LYS A 27 4.59 -6.66 9.31
CA LYS A 27 4.20 -7.80 10.12
C LYS A 27 2.72 -8.09 9.96
N VAL A 28 2.40 -9.27 9.46
CA VAL A 28 1.02 -9.77 9.36
C VAL A 28 0.81 -10.76 10.50
N TYR A 29 -0.07 -10.40 11.43
CA TYR A 29 -0.39 -11.25 12.58
C TYR A 29 -1.31 -12.39 12.15
N LEU A 30 -0.95 -13.60 12.53
CA LEU A 30 -1.71 -14.80 12.19
C LEU A 30 -2.94 -14.92 13.10
N PRO A 31 -4.10 -15.34 12.57
CA PRO A 31 -5.28 -15.58 13.39
C PRO A 31 -5.03 -16.77 14.35
N GLY A 32 -5.23 -16.56 15.66
CA GLY A 32 -4.99 -17.61 16.67
C GLY A 32 -4.74 -17.06 18.08
N LYS A 33 -4.30 -17.93 19.00
CA LYS A 33 -4.07 -17.62 20.42
C LYS A 33 -2.66 -17.15 20.79
N ASP A 34 -1.76 -17.01 19.83
CA ASP A 34 -0.39 -16.56 20.07
C ASP A 34 -0.09 -15.29 19.25
N ILE A 35 0.79 -14.42 19.76
CA ILE A 35 1.32 -13.23 19.08
C ILE A 35 2.32 -13.67 17.99
N GLN A 36 1.89 -14.56 17.11
CA GLN A 36 2.66 -15.03 15.98
C GLN A 36 2.38 -14.11 14.79
N PHE A 37 3.45 -13.71 14.11
CA PHE A 37 3.36 -12.93 12.89
C PHE A 37 4.31 -13.52 11.86
N GLU A 38 4.00 -13.26 10.59
CA GLU A 38 4.93 -13.44 9.50
C GLU A 38 5.30 -12.08 8.90
N THR A 39 6.51 -12.00 8.35
CA THR A 39 6.93 -10.83 7.60
C THR A 39 6.41 -10.96 6.18
N ARG A 40 5.56 -10.02 5.76
CA ARG A 40 5.00 -9.96 4.41
C ARG A 40 5.07 -8.53 3.90
N GLU A 41 6.17 -8.24 3.21
CA GLU A 41 6.50 -6.87 2.78
C GLU A 41 5.68 -6.42 1.58
N VAL A 42 5.24 -7.34 0.73
CA VAL A 42 4.38 -7.03 -0.43
C VAL A 42 2.93 -7.30 -0.07
N VAL A 43 2.12 -6.24 -0.10
CA VAL A 43 0.68 -6.29 0.20
C VAL A 43 -0.15 -5.57 -0.86
N VAL A 44 -1.43 -5.91 -0.96
CA VAL A 44 -2.38 -5.19 -1.82
C VAL A 44 -2.89 -3.97 -1.08
N LEU A 45 -2.73 -2.80 -1.70
CA LEU A 45 -3.16 -1.52 -1.16
C LEU A 45 -4.00 -0.77 -2.20
N ARG A 46 -4.90 0.08 -1.72
CA ARG A 46 -5.54 1.11 -2.50
C ARG A 46 -4.99 2.48 -2.09
N PHE A 47 -4.52 3.26 -3.07
CA PHE A 47 -4.01 4.59 -2.81
C PHE A 47 -5.15 5.58 -2.60
N CYS A 48 -5.13 6.32 -1.50
CA CYS A 48 -6.09 7.38 -1.21
C CYS A 48 -5.38 8.73 -1.28
N LYS A 49 -5.52 9.40 -2.42
CA LYS A 49 -4.93 10.72 -2.65
C LYS A 49 -5.62 11.75 -1.76
N ASP A 50 -4.83 12.68 -1.24
CA ASP A 50 -5.29 13.80 -0.43
C ASP A 50 -6.23 13.46 0.75
N PHE A 51 -6.14 12.24 1.28
CA PHE A 51 -7.02 11.71 2.33
C PHE A 51 -7.10 12.62 3.57
N TYR A 52 -5.98 13.22 3.97
CA TYR A 52 -5.92 14.14 5.12
C TYR A 52 -5.97 15.63 4.73
N ALA A 53 -6.32 15.99 3.48
CA ALA A 53 -6.31 17.39 3.04
C ALA A 53 -7.14 18.34 3.93
N LYS A 54 -8.25 17.84 4.49
CA LYS A 54 -9.15 18.60 5.39
C LYS A 54 -8.76 18.52 6.87
N ASN A 55 -7.75 17.74 7.24
CA ASN A 55 -7.32 17.55 8.63
C ASN A 55 -5.86 17.99 8.80
N ALA A 56 -5.66 19.24 9.20
CA ALA A 56 -4.34 19.85 9.31
C ALA A 56 -3.43 19.11 10.31
N GLU A 57 -3.97 18.63 11.43
CA GLU A 57 -3.22 17.90 12.45
C GLU A 57 -2.71 16.56 11.91
N LYS A 58 -3.59 15.75 11.32
CA LYS A 58 -3.19 14.46 10.74
C LYS A 58 -2.25 14.64 9.55
N ARG A 59 -2.48 15.65 8.71
CA ARG A 59 -1.59 15.97 7.58
C ARG A 59 -0.17 16.28 8.03
N ALA A 60 -0.02 17.07 9.10
CA ALA A 60 1.28 17.42 9.64
C ALA A 60 2.04 16.20 10.20
N LYS A 61 1.31 15.22 10.75
CA LYS A 61 1.91 14.04 11.39
C LYS A 61 2.16 12.87 10.44
N HIS A 62 1.29 12.66 9.45
CA HIS A 62 1.25 11.42 8.66
C HIS A 62 1.38 11.64 7.14
N GLY A 63 1.54 12.89 6.70
CA GLY A 63 1.44 13.27 5.29
C GLY A 63 -0.01 13.43 4.84
N ILE A 64 -0.20 13.83 3.58
CA ILE A 64 -1.52 14.13 3.03
C ILE A 64 -2.23 12.90 2.45
N HIS A 65 -1.46 11.92 2.00
CA HIS A 65 -1.93 10.68 1.37
C HIS A 65 -2.12 9.55 2.38
N PHE A 66 -2.79 8.48 1.95
CA PHE A 66 -3.03 7.31 2.79
C PHE A 66 -3.08 6.03 1.96
N TRP A 67 -2.82 4.89 2.59
CA TRP A 67 -2.93 3.57 1.98
C TRP A 67 -3.99 2.74 2.69
N ALA A 68 -5.07 2.43 1.99
CA ALA A 68 -6.09 1.51 2.49
C ALA A 68 -5.65 0.06 2.22
N GLY A 69 -5.60 -0.76 3.26
CA GLY A 69 -5.27 -2.18 3.14
C GLY A 69 -6.47 -2.96 2.61
N GLU A 70 -6.24 -3.83 1.62
CA GLU A 70 -7.26 -4.76 1.15
C GLU A 70 -6.97 -6.16 1.67
N GLY A 71 -7.78 -6.62 2.63
CA GLY A 71 -7.51 -7.86 3.37
C GLY A 71 -6.29 -7.79 4.29
N ASN A 72 -5.75 -6.58 4.53
CA ASN A 72 -4.65 -6.29 5.44
C ASN A 72 -4.93 -4.98 6.20
N SER A 73 -4.07 -4.63 7.16
CA SER A 73 -4.13 -3.36 7.88
C SER A 73 -3.97 -2.16 6.95
N ASN A 74 -4.53 -1.02 7.34
CA ASN A 74 -4.23 0.24 6.68
C ASN A 74 -2.84 0.74 7.08
N HIS A 75 -2.25 1.57 6.22
CA HIS A 75 -0.90 2.09 6.39
C HIS A 75 -0.86 3.60 6.18
N PHE A 76 -0.01 4.29 6.95
CA PHE A 76 0.29 5.68 6.70
C PHE A 76 1.16 5.81 5.45
N PHE A 77 1.15 6.99 4.83
CA PHE A 77 1.91 7.20 3.60
C PHE A 77 3.39 6.84 3.74
N SER A 78 3.98 7.15 4.91
CA SER A 78 5.38 6.89 5.24
C SER A 78 5.77 5.42 5.38
N ASP A 79 4.80 4.51 5.52
CA ASP A 79 5.10 3.09 5.73
C ASP A 79 5.48 2.39 4.41
N VAL A 80 4.95 2.88 3.29
CA VAL A 80 5.17 2.30 1.96
C VAL A 80 6.32 3.01 1.27
N THR A 81 7.31 2.28 0.76
CA THR A 81 8.46 2.88 0.06
C THR A 81 8.34 2.78 -1.45
N HIS A 82 7.79 1.67 -1.94
CA HIS A 82 7.62 1.44 -3.37
C HIS A 82 6.27 0.82 -3.68
N TRP A 83 5.81 0.99 -4.91
CA TRP A 83 4.59 0.36 -5.42
C TRP A 83 4.76 -0.09 -6.86
N ARG A 84 3.85 -0.95 -7.32
CA ARG A 84 3.67 -1.26 -8.74
C ARG A 84 2.23 -1.61 -9.07
N PRO A 85 1.80 -1.50 -10.33
CA PRO A 85 0.48 -1.95 -10.75
C PRO A 85 0.29 -3.43 -10.42
N ILE A 86 -0.94 -3.81 -10.08
CA ILE A 86 -1.32 -5.23 -10.02
C ILE A 86 -1.20 -5.77 -11.45
N PRO A 87 -0.45 -6.88 -11.67
CA PRO A 87 -0.31 -7.45 -13.00
C PRO A 87 -1.69 -7.86 -13.54
N GLY A 88 -1.86 -7.70 -14.85
CA GLY A 88 -3.05 -8.20 -15.53
C GLY A 88 -3.26 -9.68 -15.27
N GLY A 89 -4.53 -10.09 -15.15
CA GLY A 89 -4.90 -11.50 -15.13
C GLY A 89 -4.58 -12.18 -16.47
N PRO A 90 -4.67 -13.51 -16.54
CA PRO A 90 -4.55 -14.21 -17.80
C PRO A 90 -5.55 -13.65 -18.81
N SER A 91 -5.08 -13.31 -20.00
CA SER A 91 -5.93 -12.94 -21.13
C SER A 91 -6.89 -14.10 -21.38
N GLN A 92 -8.18 -13.93 -21.12
CA GLN A 92 -9.17 -14.79 -21.75
C GLN A 92 -9.17 -14.42 -23.22
N GLU A 93 -8.51 -15.22 -24.06
CA GLU A 93 -8.86 -15.28 -25.48
C GLU A 93 -10.32 -15.76 -25.52
N LEU A 94 -11.24 -14.82 -25.73
CA LEU A 94 -12.63 -15.10 -26.07
C LEU A 94 -12.72 -15.43 -27.56
#